data_AF-S8DD44-F1
#
_entry.id   AF-S8DD44-F1
#
_cell.length_a   1.000
_cell.length_b   1.000
_cell.length_c   1.000
_cell.angle_alpha   90.00
_cell.angle_beta   90.00
_cell.angle_gamma   90.00
#
_symmetry.space_group_name_H-M   'P 1'
#
loop_
_entity.id
_entity.type
_entity.pdbx_description
1 polymer ?
#
loop_
_entity_poly.entity_id
_entity_poly.type
_entity_poly.pdbx_seq_one_letter_code
_entity_poly.pdbx_strand_id
1 'polypeptide(L)'
;MKKMIPVIIILFLVGFGQCDINEDRAKCGDQLMAVATCLPYVSDEAPKPTPDCCVGFKQVLDTSPACFCLLIKDRNDPSLGLQINVTRSLTLPQVCKVTTKASISDCPAALHLAPNSTEAQIFTQIGDTKANSTAPSHST
;
A
#
# COMPACT_ATOMS: atom_id res chain seq x y z
N MET A 1 -32.92 -49.50 4.02
CA MET A 1 -32.19 -49.69 2.75
C MET A 1 -31.23 -48.51 2.55
N LYS A 2 -29.92 -48.77 2.62
CA LYS A 2 -28.77 -47.95 2.16
C LYS A 2 -28.52 -46.59 2.86
N LYS A 3 -27.35 -46.21 3.39
CA LYS A 3 -25.98 -46.77 3.52
C LYS A 3 -25.26 -45.92 4.59
N MET A 4 -24.57 -46.55 5.54
CA MET A 4 -23.44 -45.93 6.26
C MET A 4 -22.27 -45.78 5.27
N ILE A 5 -21.76 -44.56 5.08
CA ILE A 5 -20.36 -44.34 4.70
C ILE A 5 -19.85 -43.18 5.58
N PRO A 6 -19.02 -43.48 6.59
CA PRO A 6 -18.35 -42.47 7.40
C PRO A 6 -17.01 -42.10 6.76
N VAL A 7 -16.82 -40.81 6.49
CA VAL A 7 -15.53 -40.17 6.18
C VAL A 7 -15.60 -38.82 6.90
N ILE A 8 -15.43 -38.78 8.23
CA ILE A 8 -14.16 -38.39 8.86
C ILE A 8 -13.05 -38.15 7.83
N ILE A 9 -13.09 -37.02 7.13
CA ILE A 9 -11.88 -36.25 6.75
C ILE A 9 -12.29 -34.78 6.80
N ILE A 10 -12.05 -34.19 7.97
CA ILE A 10 -11.28 -32.94 8.12
C ILE A 10 -11.55 -31.90 7.02
N LEU A 11 -12.48 -30.99 7.29
CA LEU A 11 -12.28 -29.62 6.84
C LEU A 11 -12.58 -28.72 8.03
N PHE A 12 -11.53 -28.47 8.81
CA PHE A 12 -11.41 -27.23 9.55
C PHE A 12 -11.65 -26.11 8.55
N LEU A 13 -12.88 -25.57 8.52
CA LEU A 13 -13.13 -24.25 7.95
C LEU A 13 -12.48 -23.26 8.92
N VAL A 14 -11.15 -23.23 8.88
CA VAL A 14 -10.42 -22.02 9.22
C VAL A 14 -10.96 -21.00 8.24
N GLY A 15 -11.79 -20.08 8.75
CA GLY A 15 -12.17 -18.88 8.03
C GLY A 15 -10.93 -18.03 7.83
N PHE A 16 -10.06 -18.42 6.91
CA PHE A 16 -9.19 -17.50 6.22
C PHE A 16 -10.14 -16.69 5.35
N GLY A 17 -10.50 -15.50 5.82
CA GLY A 17 -11.12 -14.50 4.98
C GLY A 17 -10.22 -14.31 3.77
N GLN A 18 -10.64 -14.83 2.62
CA GLN A 18 -10.11 -14.43 1.34
C GLN A 18 -10.50 -12.97 1.19
N CYS A 19 -9.59 -12.05 1.52
CA CYS A 19 -9.71 -10.71 0.98
C CYS A 19 -9.57 -10.88 -0.52
N ASP A 20 -10.68 -10.74 -1.24
CA ASP A 20 -10.67 -10.58 -2.68
C ASP A 20 -9.90 -9.31 -3.00
N ILE A 21 -8.58 -9.44 -3.15
CA ILE A 21 -7.67 -8.34 -3.55
C ILE A 21 -8.19 -7.67 -4.83
N ASN A 22 -8.95 -8.39 -5.64
CA ASN A 22 -9.56 -7.87 -6.85
C ASN A 22 -10.73 -6.88 -6.56
N GLU A 23 -11.55 -7.16 -5.55
CA GLU A 23 -12.60 -6.23 -5.09
C GLU A 23 -11.97 -5.03 -4.39
N ASP A 24 -10.94 -5.26 -3.57
CA ASP A 24 -10.18 -4.19 -2.94
C ASP A 24 -9.46 -3.32 -3.99
N ARG A 25 -8.89 -3.91 -5.06
CA ARG A 25 -8.29 -3.18 -6.17
C ARG A 25 -9.31 -2.31 -6.91
N ALA A 26 -10.54 -2.79 -7.10
CA ALA A 26 -11.61 -1.99 -7.69
C ALA A 26 -12.01 -0.82 -6.78
N LYS A 27 -12.19 -1.07 -5.47
CA LYS A 27 -12.44 -0.02 -4.46
C LYS A 27 -11.29 0.98 -4.36
N CYS A 28 -10.07 0.51 -4.52
CA CYS A 28 -8.88 1.34 -4.56
C CYS A 28 -8.75 2.10 -5.89
N GLY A 29 -9.36 1.63 -6.98
CA GLY A 29 -9.38 2.32 -8.27
C GLY A 29 -10.04 3.70 -8.20
N ASP A 30 -11.21 3.80 -7.57
CA ASP A 30 -11.91 5.07 -7.37
C ASP A 30 -11.10 6.01 -6.45
N GLN A 31 -10.47 5.45 -5.42
CA GLN A 31 -9.57 6.19 -4.52
C GLN A 31 -8.25 6.59 -5.22
N LEU A 32 -7.79 5.79 -6.18
CA LEU A 32 -6.62 6.07 -7.03
C LEU A 32 -6.85 7.29 -7.89
N MET A 33 -8.07 7.46 -8.43
CA MET A 33 -8.41 8.63 -9.22
C MET A 33 -8.25 9.92 -8.41
N ALA A 34 -8.54 9.89 -7.11
CA ALA A 34 -8.34 11.04 -6.23
C ALA A 34 -6.85 11.41 -6.06
N VAL A 35 -5.94 10.44 -6.14
CA VAL A 35 -4.47 10.67 -6.09
C VAL A 35 -3.80 10.73 -7.47
N ALA A 36 -4.53 10.50 -8.56
CA ALA A 36 -4.00 10.64 -9.92
C ALA A 36 -3.52 12.07 -10.22
N THR A 37 -4.14 13.05 -9.58
CA THR A 37 -3.73 14.46 -9.65
C THR A 37 -2.36 14.73 -9.02
N CYS A 38 -1.81 13.78 -8.25
CA CYS A 38 -0.45 13.84 -7.72
C CYS A 38 0.62 13.41 -8.72
N LEU A 39 0.24 12.72 -9.80
CA LEU A 39 1.17 12.14 -10.78
C LEU A 39 2.20 13.15 -11.32
N PRO A 40 1.83 14.38 -11.71
CA PRO A 40 2.81 15.34 -12.21
C PRO A 40 3.88 15.69 -11.17
N TYR A 41 3.53 15.77 -9.89
CA TYR A 41 4.49 16.07 -8.83
C TYR A 41 5.40 14.88 -8.54
N VAL A 42 4.84 13.67 -8.42
CA VAL A 42 5.62 12.47 -8.12
C VAL A 42 6.43 11.99 -9.32
N SER A 43 6.13 12.44 -10.53
CA SER A 43 6.90 12.16 -11.76
C SER A 43 7.90 13.28 -12.10
N ASP A 44 8.06 14.27 -11.21
CA ASP A 44 8.94 15.44 -11.38
C ASP A 44 8.58 16.36 -12.56
N GLU A 45 7.36 16.24 -13.09
CA GLU A 45 6.81 17.10 -14.15
C GLU A 45 6.25 18.42 -13.60
N ALA A 46 5.94 18.47 -12.30
CA ALA A 46 5.45 19.64 -11.60
C ALA A 46 6.22 19.90 -10.30
N PRO A 47 6.61 21.16 -10.00
CA PRO A 47 7.41 21.47 -8.82
C PRO A 47 6.62 21.34 -7.51
N LYS A 48 5.28 21.39 -7.56
CA LYS A 48 4.37 21.33 -6.40
C LYS A 48 3.13 20.48 -6.73
N PRO A 49 2.55 19.76 -5.75
CA PRO A 49 1.27 19.10 -5.93
C PRO A 49 0.15 20.12 -6.06
N THR A 50 -0.93 19.74 -6.75
CA THR A 50 -2.17 20.53 -6.79
C THR A 50 -2.89 20.45 -5.43
N PRO A 51 -3.78 21.40 -5.12
CA PRO A 51 -4.65 21.30 -3.94
C PRO A 51 -5.46 19.99 -3.93
N ASP A 52 -6.01 19.59 -5.08
CA ASP A 52 -6.79 18.36 -5.22
C ASP A 52 -5.96 17.11 -4.92
N CYS A 53 -4.68 17.08 -5.32
CA CYS A 53 -3.77 16.01 -4.96
C CYS A 53 -3.66 15.86 -3.44
N CYS A 54 -3.47 16.95 -2.71
CA CYS A 54 -3.33 16.88 -1.26
C CYS A 54 -4.65 16.48 -0.57
N VAL A 55 -5.80 16.93 -1.08
CA VAL A 55 -7.12 16.52 -0.58
C VAL A 55 -7.33 15.02 -0.80
N GLY A 56 -7.12 14.55 -2.03
CA GLY A 56 -7.25 13.14 -2.39
C GLY A 56 -6.29 12.25 -1.60
N PHE A 57 -5.02 12.65 -1.50
CA PHE A 57 -4.01 11.91 -0.74
C PHE A 57 -4.39 11.77 0.74
N LYS A 58 -4.87 12.85 1.36
CA LYS A 58 -5.37 12.81 2.74
C LYS A 58 -6.58 11.90 2.88
N GLN A 59 -7.53 11.98 1.96
CA GLN A 59 -8.74 11.16 1.98
C GLN A 59 -8.42 9.65 1.90
N VAL A 60 -7.50 9.25 1.03
CA VAL A 60 -7.05 7.85 0.90
C VAL A 60 -6.43 7.36 2.21
N LEU A 61 -5.59 8.18 2.84
CA LEU A 61 -4.95 7.85 4.11
C LEU A 61 -5.94 7.70 5.27
N ASP A 62 -6.96 8.55 5.32
CA ASP A 62 -7.96 8.54 6.40
C ASP A 62 -9.03 7.45 6.21
N THR A 63 -9.41 7.17 4.95
CA THR A 63 -10.58 6.33 4.63
C THR A 63 -10.21 4.91 4.23
N SER A 64 -9.03 4.71 3.66
CA SER A 64 -8.67 3.44 3.01
C SER A 64 -7.17 3.15 3.15
N PRO A 65 -6.68 2.85 4.37
CA PRO A 65 -5.28 2.53 4.62
C PRO A 65 -4.80 1.33 3.79
N ALA A 66 -5.68 0.35 3.53
CA ALA A 66 -5.38 -0.76 2.63
C ALA A 66 -5.05 -0.29 1.19
N CYS A 67 -5.78 0.70 0.66
CA CYS A 67 -5.52 1.25 -0.68
C CYS A 67 -4.23 2.04 -0.76
N PHE A 68 -3.89 2.78 0.30
CA PHE A 68 -2.57 3.40 0.42
C PHE A 68 -1.44 2.36 0.39
N CYS A 69 -1.61 1.27 1.12
CA CYS A 69 -0.62 0.20 1.16
C CYS A 69 -0.52 -0.56 -0.18
N LEU A 70 -1.63 -0.77 -0.87
CA LEU A 70 -1.65 -1.36 -2.21
C LEU A 70 -0.92 -0.47 -3.23
N LEU A 71 -1.15 0.84 -3.17
CA LEU A 71 -0.40 1.83 -3.98
C LEU A 71 1.10 1.76 -3.74
N ILE A 72 1.54 1.62 -2.48
CA ILE A 72 2.96 1.47 -2.15
C ILE A 72 3.49 0.16 -2.72
N LYS A 73 2.74 -0.94 -2.59
CA LYS A 73 3.14 -2.26 -3.13
C LYS A 73 3.34 -2.20 -4.65
N ASP A 74 2.38 -1.61 -5.35
CA ASP A 74 2.31 -1.62 -6.81
C ASP A 74 3.13 -0.49 -7.47
N ARG A 75 3.79 0.38 -6.68
CA ARG A 75 4.54 1.54 -7.20
C ARG A 75 5.60 1.24 -8.27
N ASN A 76 6.11 0.00 -8.29
CA ASN A 76 7.13 -0.47 -9.23
C ASN A 76 6.53 -1.37 -10.32
N ASP A 77 5.20 -1.52 -10.39
CA ASP A 77 4.54 -2.34 -11.39
C ASP A 77 4.65 -1.66 -12.76
N PRO A 78 5.40 -2.24 -13.71
CA PRO A 78 5.58 -1.66 -15.05
C PRO A 78 4.27 -1.62 -15.83
N SER A 79 3.26 -2.43 -15.48
CA SER A 79 1.95 -2.44 -16.14
C SER A 79 1.14 -1.16 -15.88
N LEU A 80 1.47 -0.42 -14.82
CA LEU A 80 0.85 0.87 -14.53
C LEU A 80 1.34 1.97 -15.48
N GLY A 81 2.50 1.79 -16.13
CA GLY A 81 3.06 2.78 -17.06
C GLY A 81 3.43 4.12 -16.40
N LEU A 82 3.60 4.14 -15.08
CA LEU A 82 3.89 5.36 -14.30
C LEU A 82 5.39 5.48 -14.02
N GLN A 83 5.96 6.67 -14.25
CA GLN A 83 7.33 6.98 -13.87
C GLN A 83 7.34 7.72 -12.53
N ILE A 84 7.48 6.97 -11.43
CA ILE A 84 7.46 7.55 -10.09
C ILE A 84 8.87 7.89 -9.61
N ASN A 85 9.11 9.16 -9.31
CA ASN A 85 10.26 9.62 -8.54
C ASN A 85 10.01 9.38 -7.05
N VAL A 86 10.70 8.37 -6.50
CA VAL A 86 10.56 7.94 -5.10
C VAL A 86 10.86 9.08 -4.13
N THR A 87 11.86 9.93 -4.42
CA THR A 87 12.23 11.06 -3.58
C THR A 87 11.09 12.07 -3.44
N ARG A 88 10.45 12.46 -4.55
CA ARG A 88 9.26 13.33 -4.55
C ARG A 88 8.10 12.71 -3.77
N SER A 89 7.91 11.40 -3.95
CA SER A 89 6.85 10.65 -3.27
C SER A 89 7.03 10.66 -1.75
N LEU A 90 8.26 10.53 -1.27
CA LEU A 90 8.59 10.59 0.17
C LEU A 90 8.37 11.98 0.78
N THR A 91 8.44 13.05 -0.03
CA THR A 91 8.18 14.43 0.43
C THR A 91 6.70 14.83 0.37
N LEU A 92 5.85 14.05 -0.33
CA LEU A 92 4.41 14.33 -0.48
C LEU A 92 3.68 14.54 0.86
N PRO A 93 3.90 13.71 1.92
CA PRO A 93 3.25 13.93 3.21
C PRO A 93 3.62 15.28 3.84
N GLN A 94 4.87 15.73 3.69
CA GLN A 94 5.33 17.01 4.23
C GLN A 94 4.73 18.18 3.47
N VAL A 95 4.76 18.14 2.13
CA VAL A 95 4.25 19.21 1.28
C VAL A 95 2.73 19.36 1.40
N CYS A 96 2.01 18.23 1.50
CA CYS A 96 0.57 18.23 1.75
C CYS A 96 0.20 18.39 3.23
N LYS A 97 1.17 18.51 4.14
CA LYS A 97 0.98 18.67 5.59
C LYS A 97 0.09 17.58 6.20
N VAL A 98 0.27 16.34 5.75
CA VAL A 98 -0.49 15.20 6.25
C VAL A 98 0.31 14.51 7.35
N THR A 99 -0.21 14.56 8.57
CA THR A 99 0.24 13.75 9.70
C THR A 99 -0.56 12.45 9.72
N THR A 100 0.03 11.37 9.22
CA THR A 100 -0.62 10.06 9.17
C THR A 100 -0.52 9.33 10.51
N LYS A 101 -1.63 8.73 10.96
CA LYS A 101 -1.60 7.74 12.05
C LYS A 101 -1.16 6.36 11.58
N ALA A 102 -1.45 6.03 10.33
CA ALA A 102 -0.98 4.81 9.68
C ALA A 102 0.47 5.00 9.21
N SER A 103 1.33 4.11 9.64
CA SER A 103 2.71 4.00 9.19
C SER A 103 2.81 2.97 8.07
N ILE A 104 3.83 3.07 7.22
CA ILE A 104 4.09 2.06 6.18
C ILE A 104 4.32 0.67 6.81
N SER A 105 4.81 0.63 8.05
CA SER A 105 4.95 -0.60 8.85
C SER A 105 3.62 -1.28 9.19
N ASP A 106 2.49 -0.59 9.12
CA ASP A 106 1.16 -1.17 9.36
C ASP A 106 0.58 -1.84 8.10
N CYS A 107 1.20 -1.61 6.94
CA CYS A 107 0.72 -2.11 5.65
C CYS A 107 0.65 -3.63 5.52
N PRO A 108 1.61 -4.42 6.04
CA PRO A 108 1.48 -5.88 6.01
C PRO A 108 0.20 -6.36 6.73
N ALA A 109 -0.14 -5.75 7.87
CA ALA A 109 -1.36 -6.07 8.59
C ALA A 109 -2.60 -5.57 7.84
N ALA A 110 -2.59 -4.36 7.29
CA ALA A 110 -3.71 -3.79 6.53
C ALA A 110 -4.03 -4.58 5.24
N LEU A 111 -3.04 -5.27 4.67
CA LEU A 111 -3.19 -6.10 3.47
C LEU A 111 -3.28 -7.61 3.78
N HIS A 112 -3.37 -7.99 5.05
CA HIS A 112 -3.38 -9.39 5.50
C HIS A 112 -2.24 -10.25 4.91
N LEU A 113 -1.05 -9.67 4.79
CA LEU A 113 0.11 -10.38 4.25
C LEU A 113 0.68 -11.35 5.28
N ALA A 114 1.18 -12.49 4.79
CA ALA A 114 1.84 -13.45 5.66
C ALA A 114 3.11 -12.83 6.27
N PRO A 115 3.34 -12.98 7.59
CA PRO A 115 4.57 -12.55 8.22
C PRO A 115 5.73 -13.34 7.60
N ASN A 116 6.73 -12.64 7.05
CA ASN A 116 7.88 -13.15 6.27
C ASN A 116 7.67 -13.37 4.76
N SER A 117 6.53 -13.02 4.18
CA SER A 117 6.38 -12.98 2.71
C SER A 117 7.27 -11.91 2.08
N THR A 118 7.67 -12.12 0.81
CA THR A 118 8.41 -11.12 0.03
C THR A 118 7.63 -9.81 -0.05
N GLU A 119 6.30 -9.88 -0.17
CA GLU A 119 5.42 -8.72 -0.19
C GLU A 119 5.45 -7.93 1.12
N ALA A 120 5.49 -8.60 2.28
CA ALA A 120 5.59 -7.93 3.57
C ALA A 120 6.95 -7.23 3.76
N GLN A 121 8.04 -7.80 3.22
CA GLN A 121 9.39 -7.23 3.31
C GLN A 121 9.55 -5.90 2.56
N ILE A 122 8.74 -5.67 1.51
CA ILE A 122 8.73 -4.40 0.78
C ILE A 122 8.41 -3.25 1.74
N PHE A 123 7.45 -3.44 2.65
CA PHE A 123 7.01 -2.41 3.58
C PHE A 123 8.01 -2.14 4.70
N THR A 124 8.69 -3.17 5.20
CA THR A 124 9.73 -2.99 6.22
C THR A 124 10.93 -2.22 5.66
N GLN A 125 11.38 -2.55 4.44
CA GLN A 125 12.50 -1.85 3.80
C GLN A 125 12.23 -0.36 3.54
N ILE A 126 11.00 -0.01 3.15
CA ILE A 126 10.63 1.40 2.94
C ILE A 126 10.54 2.13 4.29
N GLY A 127 10.01 1.46 5.32
CA GLY A 127 10.00 1.98 6.68
C GLY A 127 11.41 2.26 7.21
N ASP A 128 12.34 1.33 7.00
CA ASP A 128 13.75 1.46 7.41
C ASP A 128 14.49 2.53 6.62
N THR A 129 14.19 2.69 5.32
CA THR A 129 14.78 3.76 4.49
C THR A 129 14.39 5.16 5.01
N LYS A 130 13.17 5.29 5.55
CA LYS A 130 12.72 6.53 6.22
C LYS A 130 13.45 6.78 7.53
N ALA A 131 13.84 5.73 8.27
CA ALA A 131 14.63 5.86 9.50
C ALA A 131 16.12 6.14 9.21
N ASN A 132 16.69 5.46 8.21
CA ASN A 132 18.10 5.58 7.84
C ASN A 132 18.42 6.90 7.10
N SER A 133 17.42 7.65 6.63
CA SER A 133 17.63 9.01 6.12
C SER A 133 18.02 10.04 7.21
N THR A 134 18.12 9.62 8.48
CA THR A 134 18.68 10.42 9.60
C THR A 134 20.06 9.94 10.06
N ALA A 135 20.69 8.98 9.37
CA ALA A 135 22.05 8.54 9.70
C ALA A 135 22.83 8.17 8.42
N PRO A 136 24.06 8.68 8.23
CA PRO A 136 24.87 8.24 7.10
C PRO A 136 25.21 6.75 7.28
N SER A 137 25.00 5.99 6.21
CA SER A 137 25.49 4.62 6.04
C SER A 137 26.95 4.48 6.51
N HIS A 138 27.24 3.40 7.21
CA HIS A 138 28.39 2.58 6.82
C HIS A 138 28.20 1.13 7.23
N SER A 139 28.05 0.27 6.22
CA SER A 139 28.34 -1.15 6.31
C SER A 139 29.84 -1.31 6.09
N THR A 140 30.58 -1.79 7.09
CA THR A 140 31.73 -2.70 6.97
C THR A 140 31.90 -3.37 8.32
#